data_AF-A0A699RTZ3-F1
#
_entry.id   AF-A0A699RTZ3-F1
#
_cell.length_a   1.000
_cell.length_b   1.000
_cell.length_c   1.000
_cell.angle_alpha   90.00
_cell.angle_beta   90.00
_cell.angle_gamma   90.00
#
_symmetry.space_group_name_H-M   'P 1'
#
loop_
_entity.id
_entity.type
_entity.pdbx_description
1 polymer ?
#
loop_
_entity_poly.entity_id
_entity_poly.type
_entity_poly.pdbx_seq_one_letter_code
_entity_poly.pdbx_strand_id
1 'polypeptide(L)'
;LQFDDKIRVINALPIDMCEFDIILGFLATIHDTTSEVPSIHDQPIVSEFPDVFPDELPGIPPVREVEFNIELIPGSEPISKAPYRMALIELKDLKDQLQELLERGFICPSVSPWGAPVLFVKKKGW
;
A
#
# COMPACT_ATOMS: atom_id res chain seq x y z
N LEU A 1 39.67 5.98 -27.92
CA LEU A 1 39.90 5.34 -26.61
C LEU A 1 39.51 6.36 -25.55
N GLN A 2 38.21 6.42 -25.25
CA GLN A 2 37.66 7.32 -24.24
C GLN A 2 37.20 6.40 -23.10
N PHE A 3 37.94 6.43 -21.98
CA PHE A 3 37.58 5.70 -20.78
C PHE A 3 36.47 6.49 -20.09
N ASP A 4 35.30 5.89 -19.96
CA ASP A 4 34.17 6.46 -19.21
C ASP A 4 34.31 6.01 -17.74
N ASP A 5 34.54 6.96 -16.84
CA ASP A 5 34.75 6.75 -15.40
C ASP A 5 33.43 6.43 -14.66
N LYS A 6 32.64 5.47 -15.16
CA LYS A 6 31.45 4.97 -14.45
C LYS A 6 31.91 3.89 -13.45
N ILE A 7 32.19 4.29 -12.22
CA ILE A 7 32.60 3.39 -11.13
C ILE A 7 31.48 2.36 -10.88
N ARG A 8 31.67 1.14 -11.36
CA ARG A 8 30.81 -0.01 -11.07
C ARG A 8 31.29 -0.64 -9.77
N VAL A 9 30.49 -0.56 -8.71
CA VAL A 9 30.80 -1.26 -7.45
C VAL A 9 30.42 -2.74 -7.64
N ILE A 10 31.42 -3.61 -7.66
CA ILE A 10 31.26 -5.06 -7.76
C ILE A 10 31.45 -5.64 -6.37
N ASN A 11 30.37 -6.07 -5.71
CA ASN A 11 30.47 -6.95 -4.56
C ASN A 11 30.38 -8.40 -5.04
N ALA A 12 31.44 -9.17 -4.81
CA ALA A 12 31.50 -10.60 -5.04
C ALA A 12 31.54 -11.31 -3.69
N LEU A 13 30.53 -12.12 -3.39
CA LEU A 13 30.52 -12.98 -2.22
C LEU A 13 30.90 -14.40 -2.65
N PRO A 14 31.92 -15.03 -2.06
CA PRO A 14 32.21 -16.43 -2.30
C PRO A 14 31.07 -17.27 -1.70
N ILE A 15 30.46 -18.12 -2.52
CA ILE A 15 29.52 -19.13 -2.04
C ILE A 15 30.30 -20.45 -1.98
N ASP A 16 30.53 -20.94 -0.77
CA ASP A 16 31.20 -22.22 -0.57
C ASP A 16 30.17 -23.35 -0.69
N MET A 17 30.04 -23.92 -1.88
CA MET A 17 29.24 -25.13 -2.09
C MET A 17 30.10 -26.35 -1.75
N CYS A 18 30.16 -26.68 -0.46
CA CYS A 18 30.75 -27.92 0.01
C CYS A 18 29.76 -29.09 -0.17
N GLU A 19 29.80 -29.76 -1.32
CA GLU A 19 29.77 -31.23 -1.46
C GLU A 19 29.90 -31.57 -2.95
N PHE A 20 30.96 -32.33 -3.27
CA PHE A 20 31.41 -32.75 -4.60
C PHE A 20 32.31 -31.77 -5.37
N ASP A 21 33.42 -32.31 -5.89
CA ASP A 21 34.65 -31.63 -6.28
C ASP A 21 34.48 -30.42 -7.24
N ILE A 22 34.98 -29.28 -6.75
CA ILE A 22 35.60 -28.14 -7.44
C ILE A 22 34.75 -27.42 -8.51
N ILE A 23 33.91 -26.47 -8.08
CA ILE A 23 33.75 -25.16 -8.77
C ILE A 23 33.55 -24.06 -7.72
N LEU A 24 34.54 -23.19 -7.52
CA LEU A 24 34.36 -21.94 -6.77
C LEU A 24 33.60 -20.94 -7.65
N GLY A 25 32.28 -20.87 -7.47
CA GLY A 25 31.44 -19.89 -8.15
C GLY A 25 31.40 -18.57 -7.38
N PHE A 26 31.68 -17.45 -8.06
CA PHE A 26 31.44 -16.12 -7.51
C PHE A 26 30.15 -15.55 -8.09
N LEU A 27 29.20 -15.18 -7.23
CA LEU A 27 28.05 -14.38 -7.63
C LEU A 27 28.44 -12.90 -7.54
N ALA A 28 28.66 -12.27 -8.70
CA ALA A 28 28.87 -10.84 -8.77
C ALA A 28 27.52 -10.14 -8.98
N THR A 29 27.10 -9.30 -8.02
CA THR A 29 25.89 -8.49 -8.17
C THR A 29 26.31 -7.08 -8.56
N ILE A 30 25.88 -6.61 -9.74
CA ILE A 30 26.14 -5.25 -10.21
C ILE A 30 24.98 -4.37 -9.74
N HIS A 31 25.26 -3.43 -8.83
CA HIS A 31 24.30 -2.39 -8.46
C HIS A 31 24.66 -1.11 -9.23
N ASP A 32 23.82 -0.70 -10.19
CA ASP A 32 23.97 0.60 -10.85
C ASP A 32 23.40 1.68 -9.90
N THR A 33 24.25 2.58 -9.40
CA THR A 33 23.88 3.60 -8.40
C THR A 33 23.18 4.83 -9.01
N THR A 34 22.68 4.71 -10.25
CA THR A 34 21.99 5.80 -10.98
C THR A 34 20.50 5.57 -11.18
N SER A 35 19.86 4.62 -10.51
CA SER A 35 18.45 4.34 -10.77
C SER A 35 17.55 5.44 -10.19
N GLU A 36 16.87 6.18 -11.08
CA GLU A 36 15.51 6.64 -10.82
C GLU A 36 14.75 5.49 -10.14
N VAL A 37 14.00 5.77 -9.08
CA VAL A 37 13.27 4.74 -8.33
C VAL A 37 12.43 3.96 -9.35
N PRO A 38 12.66 2.64 -9.52
CA PRO A 38 11.93 1.86 -10.51
C PRO A 38 10.43 2.00 -10.29
N SER A 39 9.68 2.21 -11.38
CA SER A 39 8.24 2.28 -11.29
C SER A 39 7.71 0.93 -10.78
N ILE A 40 6.65 0.95 -9.99
CA ILE A 40 6.03 -0.28 -9.47
C ILE A 40 5.58 -1.17 -10.66
N HIS A 41 5.20 -0.56 -11.78
CA HIS A 41 4.83 -1.26 -13.01
C HIS A 41 5.99 -1.98 -13.71
N ASP A 42 7.24 -1.67 -13.38
CA ASP A 42 8.43 -2.34 -13.93
C ASP A 42 8.67 -3.70 -13.26
N GLN A 43 7.95 -4.01 -12.17
CA GLN A 43 8.07 -5.27 -11.47
C GLN A 43 7.30 -6.38 -12.22
N PRO A 44 7.96 -7.50 -12.59
CA PRO A 44 7.33 -8.59 -13.33
C PRO A 44 6.08 -9.17 -12.65
N ILE A 45 6.04 -9.15 -11.32
CA ILE A 45 4.89 -9.65 -10.54
C ILE A 45 3.64 -8.77 -10.69
N VAL A 46 3.81 -7.46 -10.86
CA VAL A 46 2.68 -6.52 -11.00
C VAL A 46 2.02 -6.69 -12.37
N SER A 47 2.83 -6.94 -13.41
CA SER A 47 2.30 -7.22 -14.75
C SER A 47 1.70 -8.62 -14.89
N GLU A 48 2.14 -9.60 -14.08
CA GLU A 48 1.58 -10.95 -14.06
C GLU A 48 0.19 -11.00 -13.37
N PHE A 49 -0.07 -10.13 -12.39
CA PHE A 49 -1.32 -10.12 -11.61
C PHE A 49 -2.03 -8.76 -11.65
N PRO A 50 -2.50 -8.31 -12.83
CA PRO A 50 -3.15 -7.00 -12.99
C PRO A 50 -4.50 -6.89 -12.26
N ASP A 51 -5.15 -8.03 -11.99
CA ASP A 51 -6.39 -8.14 -11.21
C ASP A 51 -6.17 -7.96 -9.69
N VAL A 52 -4.97 -8.33 -9.21
CA VAL A 52 -4.56 -8.17 -7.80
C VAL A 52 -4.00 -6.78 -7.53
N PHE A 53 -3.34 -6.17 -8.52
CA PHE A 53 -2.72 -4.84 -8.42
C PHE A 53 -3.34 -3.81 -9.39
N PRO A 54 -4.66 -3.56 -9.34
CA PRO A 54 -5.26 -2.53 -10.16
C PRO A 54 -4.89 -1.13 -9.64
N ASP A 55 -4.86 -0.14 -10.54
CA ASP A 55 -4.63 1.27 -10.17
C ASP A 55 -5.71 1.80 -9.22
N GLU A 56 -6.94 1.27 -9.34
CA GLU A 56 -8.07 1.58 -8.48
C GLU A 56 -8.75 0.31 -7.94
N LEU A 57 -9.24 0.36 -6.70
CA LEU A 57 -9.88 -0.79 -6.07
C LEU A 57 -11.25 -1.11 -6.72
N PRO A 58 -11.55 -2.41 -7.00
CA PRO A 58 -12.74 -2.84 -7.73
C PRO A 58 -14.07 -2.75 -6.95
N GLY A 59 -14.06 -2.12 -5.76
CA GLY A 59 -15.23 -2.00 -4.89
C GLY A 59 -15.21 -2.95 -3.69
N ILE A 60 -16.36 -3.11 -3.03
CA ILE A 60 -16.49 -4.00 -1.86
C ILE A 60 -16.22 -5.46 -2.31
N PRO A 61 -15.43 -6.23 -1.54
CA PRO A 61 -15.20 -7.63 -1.85
C PRO A 61 -16.53 -8.40 -1.88
N PRO A 62 -16.67 -9.41 -2.76
CA PRO A 62 -17.85 -10.25 -2.79
C PRO A 62 -18.08 -10.92 -1.43
N VAL A 63 -19.34 -11.26 -1.16
CA VAL A 63 -19.73 -11.98 0.07
C VAL A 63 -18.86 -13.24 0.21
N ARG A 64 -18.19 -13.36 1.35
CA ARG A 64 -17.34 -14.50 1.70
C ARG A 64 -18.10 -15.43 2.64
N GLU A 65 -17.73 -16.70 2.66
CA GLU A 65 -18.28 -17.68 3.62
C GLU A 65 -17.95 -17.33 5.08
N VAL A 66 -16.87 -16.58 5.28
CA VAL A 66 -16.45 -16.09 6.59
C VAL A 66 -16.86 -14.62 6.74
N GLU A 67 -17.74 -14.37 7.70
CA GLU A 67 -18.14 -13.02 8.10
C GLU A 67 -17.16 -12.43 9.12
N PHE A 68 -16.73 -11.19 8.89
CA PHE A 68 -15.93 -10.46 9.86
C PHE A 68 -16.83 -9.84 10.91
N ASN A 69 -16.78 -10.36 12.14
CA ASN A 69 -17.53 -9.83 13.27
C ASN A 69 -16.63 -8.98 14.17
N ILE A 70 -17.13 -7.83 14.62
CA ILE A 70 -16.50 -7.01 15.65
C ILE A 70 -17.15 -7.37 16.98
N GLU A 71 -16.48 -8.18 17.78
CA GLU A 71 -16.96 -8.56 19.11
C GLU A 71 -16.83 -7.38 20.08
N LEU A 72 -17.94 -7.04 20.76
CA LEU A 72 -17.94 -6.02 21.80
C LEU A 72 -17.60 -6.64 23.16
N ILE A 73 -16.84 -5.91 23.97
CA ILE A 73 -16.62 -6.28 25.37
C ILE A 73 -17.99 -6.22 26.09
N PRO A 74 -18.37 -7.24 26.88
CA PRO A 74 -19.63 -7.23 27.63
C PRO A 74 -19.80 -5.94 28.46
N GLY A 75 -20.95 -5.29 28.34
CA GLY A 75 -21.24 -4.01 29.00
C GLY A 75 -20.78 -2.76 28.24
N SER A 76 -20.25 -2.91 27.01
CA SER A 76 -19.96 -1.76 26.15
C SER A 76 -21.23 -1.06 25.70
N GLU A 77 -21.29 0.25 25.93
CA GLU A 77 -22.38 1.12 25.47
C GLU A 77 -21.97 1.93 24.23
N PRO A 78 -22.92 2.32 23.36
CA PRO A 78 -22.61 3.14 22.19
C PRO A 78 -21.98 4.48 22.55
N ILE A 79 -20.94 4.85 21.80
CA ILE A 79 -20.28 6.15 21.91
C ILE A 79 -20.56 6.94 20.65
N SER A 80 -21.15 8.12 20.81
CA SER A 80 -21.34 9.10 19.74
C SER A 80 -20.72 10.43 20.13
N LYS A 81 -19.67 10.85 19.41
CA LYS A 81 -18.98 12.12 19.64
C LYS A 81 -19.29 13.10 18.51
N ALA A 82 -19.47 14.36 18.85
CA ALA A 82 -19.65 15.42 17.87
C ALA A 82 -18.42 15.51 16.94
N PRO A 83 -18.60 15.82 15.64
CA PRO A 83 -17.50 16.10 14.74
C PRO A 83 -16.63 17.27 15.22
N TYR A 84 -15.34 17.22 14.91
CA TYR A 84 -14.45 18.36 15.17
C TYR A 84 -14.76 19.54 14.25
N ARG A 85 -14.36 20.74 14.70
CA ARG A 85 -14.45 21.94 13.88
C ARG A 85 -13.46 21.84 12.72
N MET A 86 -13.96 22.09 11.52
CA MET A 86 -13.19 22.05 10.27
C MET A 86 -13.37 23.36 9.51
N ALA A 87 -12.37 23.73 8.72
CA ALA A 87 -12.46 24.86 7.80
C ALA A 87 -13.42 24.55 6.63
N LEU A 88 -13.88 25.58 5.91
CA LEU A 88 -14.78 25.39 4.76
C LEU A 88 -14.14 24.53 3.65
N ILE A 89 -12.82 24.63 3.46
CA ILE A 89 -12.10 23.84 2.47
C ILE A 89 -12.07 22.35 2.85
N GLU A 90 -11.78 22.03 4.12
CA GLU A 90 -11.80 20.66 4.64
C GLU A 90 -13.20 20.06 4.57
N LEU A 91 -14.25 20.83 4.86
CA LEU A 91 -15.63 20.37 4.73
C LEU A 91 -16.01 20.02 3.29
N LYS A 92 -15.51 20.80 2.32
CA LYS A 92 -15.72 20.50 0.91
C LYS A 92 -15.02 19.20 0.52
N ASP A 93 -13.74 19.07 0.87
CA ASP A 93 -12.95 17.88 0.57
C ASP A 93 -13.55 16.63 1.23
N LEU A 94 -14.03 16.74 2.47
CA LEU A 94 -14.72 15.65 3.16
C LEU A 94 -15.97 15.21 2.41
N LYS A 95 -16.76 16.17 1.92
CA LYS A 95 -17.99 15.88 1.17
C LYS A 95 -17.66 15.17 -0.15
N ASP A 96 -16.66 15.66 -0.87
CA ASP A 96 -16.26 15.08 -2.15
C ASP A 96 -15.74 13.65 -1.96
N GLN A 97 -14.93 13.39 -0.92
CA GLN A 97 -14.48 12.03 -0.56
C GLN A 97 -15.63 11.11 -0.14
N LEU A 98 -16.57 11.58 0.66
CA LEU A 98 -17.74 10.78 1.06
C LEU A 98 -18.61 10.43 -0.15
N GLN A 99 -18.79 11.35 -1.08
CA GLN A 99 -19.54 11.12 -2.31
C GLN A 99 -18.87 10.05 -3.17
N GLU A 100 -17.55 10.14 -3.35
CA GLU A 100 -16.78 9.13 -4.08
C GLU A 100 -16.91 7.74 -3.42
N LEU A 101 -16.77 7.66 -2.09
CA LEU A 101 -16.90 6.39 -1.37
C LEU A 101 -18.33 5.80 -1.45
N LEU A 102 -19.35 6.65 -1.48
CA LEU A 102 -20.76 6.24 -1.69
C LEU A 102 -20.98 5.71 -3.11
N GLU A 103 -20.45 6.39 -4.12
CA GLU A 103 -20.58 5.98 -5.53
C GLU A 103 -19.84 4.67 -5.81
N ARG A 104 -18.67 4.48 -5.20
CA ARG A 104 -17.94 3.20 -5.23
C ARG A 104 -18.61 2.11 -4.39
N GLY A 105 -19.63 2.45 -3.60
CA GLY A 105 -20.36 1.53 -2.75
C GLY A 105 -19.60 1.07 -1.51
N PHE A 106 -18.47 1.69 -1.15
CA PHE A 106 -17.67 1.33 0.02
C PHE A 106 -18.34 1.68 1.35
N ILE A 107 -19.21 2.68 1.35
CA ILE A 107 -19.98 3.10 2.52
C ILE A 107 -21.45 3.28 2.14
N CYS A 108 -22.33 3.32 3.15
CA CYS A 108 -23.73 3.66 2.97
C CYS A 108 -24.22 4.53 4.15
N PRO A 109 -25.30 5.31 3.97
CA PRO A 109 -25.95 5.99 5.09
C PRO A 109 -26.39 4.99 6.15
N SER A 110 -26.21 5.34 7.42
CA SER A 110 -26.63 4.50 8.56
C SER A 110 -27.26 5.34 9.66
N VAL A 111 -28.04 4.68 10.52
CA VAL A 111 -28.66 5.26 11.73
C VAL A 111 -28.07 4.63 12.99
N SER A 112 -26.73 4.57 13.06
CA SER A 112 -26.02 3.94 14.15
C SER A 112 -26.05 4.78 15.44
N PRO A 113 -26.21 4.17 16.62
CA PRO A 113 -25.98 4.85 17.90
C PRO A 113 -24.49 5.11 18.15
N TRP A 114 -23.59 4.49 17.37
CA TRP A 114 -22.15 4.67 17.41
C TRP A 114 -21.72 5.74 16.39
N GLY A 115 -20.87 6.67 16.81
CA GLY A 115 -20.34 7.74 15.98
C GLY A 115 -18.95 8.18 16.41
N ALA A 116 -17.99 8.08 15.49
CA ALA A 116 -16.62 8.56 15.68
C ALA A 116 -16.38 9.81 14.83
N PRO A 117 -15.63 10.81 15.34
CA PRO A 117 -15.33 12.01 14.57
C PRO A 117 -14.28 11.72 13.48
N VAL A 118 -14.39 12.44 12.36
CA VAL A 118 -13.41 12.39 11.26
C VAL A 118 -12.29 13.40 11.51
N LEU A 119 -11.06 13.04 11.10
CA LEU A 119 -9.87 13.86 11.22
C LEU A 119 -9.12 13.90 9.88
N PHE A 120 -8.66 15.09 9.49
CA PHE A 120 -7.77 15.26 8.35
C PHE A 120 -6.32 14.98 8.74
N VAL A 121 -5.62 14.21 7.91
CA VAL A 121 -4.21 13.88 8.11
C VAL A 121 -3.43 14.23 6.85
N LYS A 122 -2.37 15.05 7.00
CA LYS A 122 -1.43 15.33 5.92
C LYS A 122 -0.57 14.09 5.65
N LYS A 123 -0.76 13.45 4.51
CA LYS A 123 0.09 12.35 4.04
C LYS A 123 1.42 12.91 3.53
N LYS A 124 2.53 12.21 3.81
CA LYS A 124 3.85 12.55 3.26
C LYS A 124 4.02 11.82 1.92
N GLY A 125 4.57 12.50 0.92
CA GLY A 125 4.86 11.90 -0.39
C GLY A 125 3.67 11.81 -1.34
N TRP A 126 2.61 12.57 -1.07
CA TRP A 126 1.54 12.90 -2.01
C TRP A 126 1.58 14.41 -2.24
#